data_AF-A0A819ZTD7-F1
#
_entry.id   AF-A0A819ZTD7-F1
#
_cell.length_a   1.000
_cell.length_b   1.000
_cell.length_c   1.000
_cell.angle_alpha   90.00
_cell.angle_beta   90.00
_cell.angle_gamma   90.00
#
_symmetry.space_group_name_H-M   'P 1'
#
loop_
_entity.id
_entity.type
_entity.pdbx_description
1 polymer ?
#
loop_
_entity_poly.entity_id
_entity_poly.type
_entity_poly.pdbx_seq_one_letter_code
_entity_poly.pdbx_strand_id
1 'polypeptide(L)' 'MEKEYLNMVESQPSIKSLNFLPLNALHTGCLILGGEIVKHHIFNANAMRSEADYVVALNTTMEYDGSDSGANLDEAVS' A
#
# COMPACT_ATOMS: atom_id res chain seq x y z
N MET A 1 20.81 -23.15 12.08
CA MET A 1 21.60 -22.05 11.49
C MET A 1 21.13 -21.66 10.08
N GLU A 2 21.38 -22.41 9.00
CA GLU A 2 21.05 -21.88 7.65
C GLU A 2 19.54 -21.80 7.35
N LYS A 3 18.72 -22.70 7.89
CA LYS A 3 17.25 -22.69 7.73
C LYS A 3 16.49 -21.70 8.64
N GLU A 4 17.16 -21.00 9.56
CA GLU A 4 16.48 -20.07 10.48
C GLU A 4 16.24 -18.68 9.86
N TYR A 5 17.14 -18.22 8.99
CA TYR A 5 17.04 -16.89 8.38
C TYR A 5 15.94 -16.78 7.31
N LEU A 6 15.46 -17.90 6.75
CA LEU A 6 14.42 -17.90 5.72
C LEU A 6 12.98 -17.77 6.27
N ASN A 7 12.82 -17.80 7.60
CA ASN A 7 11.53 -17.62 8.28
C ASN A 7 11.35 -16.19 8.84
N MET A 8 12.17 -15.23 8.40
CA MET A 8 12.12 -13.86 8.90
C MET A 8 10.84 -13.16 8.40
N VAL A 9 9.83 -13.15 9.27
CA VAL A 9 8.42 -12.76 9.03
C VAL A 9 7.60 -13.87 8.35
N GLU A 10 7.10 -14.80 9.16
CA GLU A 10 5.83 -15.49 8.88
C GLU A 10 4.72 -14.43 8.87
N SER A 11 4.48 -13.82 7.71
CA SER A 11 3.58 -12.67 7.57
C SER A 11 2.18 -13.05 8.04
N GLN A 12 1.64 -12.29 8.99
CA GLN A 12 0.32 -12.50 9.60
C GLN A 12 -0.72 -12.79 8.51
N PRO A 13 -1.66 -13.75 8.73
CA PRO A 13 -2.65 -14.13 7.72
C PRO A 13 -3.40 -12.93 7.12
N SER A 14 -3.70 -11.93 7.94
CA SER A 14 -4.31 -10.66 7.54
C SER A 14 -3.51 -9.89 6.47
N ILE A 15 -2.18 -9.87 6.55
CA ILE A 15 -1.32 -9.16 5.58
C ILE A 15 -1.33 -9.88 4.23
N LYS A 16 -1.26 -11.22 4.23
CA LYS A 16 -1.42 -12.03 3.00
C LYS A 16 -2.80 -11.82 2.39
N SER A 17 -3.87 -11.88 3.20
CA SER A 17 -5.23 -11.64 2.74
C SER A 17 -5.40 -10.24 2.14
N LEU A 18 -4.82 -9.20 2.77
CA LEU A 18 -4.91 -7.82 2.27
C LEU A 18 -4.14 -7.65 0.95
N ASN A 19 -2.88 -8.10 0.88
CA ASN A 19 -2.03 -7.91 -0.31
C ASN A 19 -2.56 -8.64 -1.55
N PHE A 20 -3.24 -9.77 -1.37
CA PHE A 20 -3.79 -10.56 -2.49
C PHE A 20 -5.29 -10.30 -2.76
N LEU A 21 -5.95 -9.49 -1.93
CA LEU A 21 -7.35 -9.08 -2.17
C LEU A 21 -7.54 -8.38 -3.54
N PRO A 22 -6.66 -7.46 -3.99
CA PRO A 22 -6.86 -6.75 -5.25
C PRO A 22 -6.69 -7.62 -6.49
N LEU A 23 -5.91 -8.70 -6.44
CA LEU A 23 -5.55 -9.53 -7.60
C LEU A 23 -6.76 -10.08 -8.39
N ASN A 24 -7.88 -10.33 -7.72
CA ASN A 24 -9.08 -10.89 -8.33
C ASN A 24 -10.16 -9.83 -8.64
N ALA A 25 -9.88 -8.55 -8.41
CA ALA A 25 -10.82 -7.46 -8.63
C ALA A 25 -10.71 -6.92 -10.07
N LEU A 26 -11.85 -6.82 -10.76
CA LEU A 26 -11.92 -6.22 -12.10
C LEU A 26 -11.52 -4.73 -12.06
N HIS A 27 -11.97 -4.02 -11.03
CA HIS A 27 -11.62 -2.64 -10.73
C HIS A 27 -11.40 -2.48 -9.21
N THR A 28 -10.54 -1.54 -8.83
CA THR A 28 -10.20 -1.20 -7.46
C THR A 28 -10.28 0.31 -7.25
N GLY A 29 -10.82 0.70 -6.09
CA GLY A 29 -10.91 2.09 -5.66
C GLY A 29 -10.39 2.24 -4.23
N CYS A 30 -9.49 3.20 -4.02
CA CYS A 30 -8.90 3.50 -2.71
C CYS A 30 -9.45 4.83 -2.18
N LEU A 31 -10.10 4.81 -1.02
CA LEU A 31 -10.40 6.00 -0.22
C LEU A 31 -9.53 5.96 1.04
N ILE A 32 -8.54 6.85 1.12
CA ILE A 32 -7.55 6.89 2.18
C ILE A 32 -7.78 8.16 3.02
N LEU A 33 -7.99 7.98 4.32
CA LEU A 33 -8.12 9.06 5.29
C LEU A 33 -6.90 9.02 6.22
N GLY A 34 -5.99 9.97 6.07
CA GLY A 34 -4.66 9.96 6.69
C GLY A 34 -3.53 9.52 5.74
N GLY A 35 -2.40 9.10 6.30
CA GLY A 35 -1.17 8.79 5.57
C GLY A 35 -0.39 7.60 6.15
N GLU A 36 0.94 7.64 6.00
CA GLU A 36 1.91 6.63 6.45
C GLU A 36 1.48 5.18 6.09
N ILE A 37 1.64 4.28 7.08
CA ILE A 37 1.46 2.82 7.02
C ILE A 37 0.16 2.42 6.29
N VAL A 38 -0.96 3.11 6.53
CA VAL A 38 -2.25 2.78 5.91
C VAL A 38 -2.23 3.08 4.41
N LYS A 39 -1.68 4.24 4.02
CA LYS A 39 -1.52 4.63 2.61
C LYS A 39 -0.62 3.63 1.88
N HIS A 40 0.55 3.32 2.42
CA HIS A 40 1.51 2.46 1.72
C HIS A 40 1.06 1.01 1.66
N HIS A 41 0.42 0.47 2.70
CA HIS A 41 -0.10 -0.91 2.64
C HIS A 41 -1.20 -1.06 1.60
N ILE A 42 -2.10 -0.08 1.48
CA ILE A 42 -3.15 -0.08 0.45
C ILE A 42 -2.55 0.06 -0.96
N PHE A 43 -1.56 0.93 -1.15
CA PHE A 43 -0.87 1.07 -2.43
C PHE A 43 -0.06 -0.17 -2.79
N ASN A 44 0.74 -0.73 -1.87
CA ASN A 44 1.50 -1.95 -2.08
C ASN A 44 0.60 -3.16 -2.40
N ALA A 45 -0.58 -3.28 -1.78
CA ALA A 45 -1.56 -4.30 -2.14
C ALA A 45 -2.08 -4.13 -3.58
N ASN A 46 -2.34 -2.90 -4.02
CA ASN A 46 -2.81 -2.63 -5.39
C ASN A 46 -1.69 -2.69 -6.43
N ALA A 47 -0.43 -2.42 -6.07
CA ALA A 47 0.74 -2.61 -6.94
C ALA A 47 0.83 -4.06 -7.46
N MET A 48 0.32 -5.04 -6.72
CA MET A 48 0.25 -6.44 -7.15
C MET A 48 -0.61 -6.67 -8.41
N ARG A 49 -1.52 -5.74 -8.77
CA ARG A 49 -2.39 -5.82 -9.97
C ARG A 49 -2.14 -4.72 -11.02
N SER A 50 -1.02 -4.00 -10.94
CA SER A 50 -0.78 -2.75 -11.68
C SER A 50 -1.69 -1.59 -11.22
N GLU A 51 -1.46 -1.17 -9.96
CA GLU A 51 -2.08 0.01 -9.32
C GLU A 51 -3.61 -0.09 -9.10
N ALA A 52 -4.20 0.96 -8.53
CA ALA A 52 -5.64 1.10 -8.32
C ALA A 52 -6.25 1.99 -9.42
N ASP A 53 -7.43 1.65 -9.94
CA ASP A 53 -8.09 2.39 -11.03
C ASP A 53 -8.53 3.80 -10.57
N TYR A 54 -8.83 3.96 -9.28
CA TYR A 54 -9.28 5.20 -8.67
C TYR A 54 -8.67 5.39 -7.29
N VAL A 55 -8.13 6.57 -7.00
CA VAL A 55 -7.58 6.92 -5.68
C VAL A 55 -8.10 8.29 -5.23
N VAL A 56 -8.57 8.36 -3.99
CA VAL A 56 -8.87 9.60 -3.26
C VAL A 56 -8.15 9.52 -1.93
N ALA A 57 -7.18 10.41 -1.72
CA ALA A 57 -6.47 10.55 -0.45
C ALA A 57 -6.81 11.89 0.21
N LEU A 58 -7.20 11.86 1.49
CA LEU A 58 -7.46 13.03 2.31
C LEU A 58 -6.54 12.98 3.53
N ASN A 59 -5.53 13.83 3.55
CA ASN A 59 -4.59 13.97 4.67
C ASN A 59 -4.31 15.45 4.96
N THR A 60 -3.59 15.72 6.04
CA THR A 60 -3.19 17.08 6.47
C THR A 60 -1.68 17.32 6.37
N THR A 61 -0.96 16.37 5.75
CA THR A 61 0.50 16.34 5.62
C THR A 61 0.92 17.04 4.33
N MET A 62 2.13 17.60 4.30
CA MET A 62 2.60 18.39 3.15
C MET A 62 3.90 17.82 2.62
N GLU A 63 3.94 17.51 1.33
CA GLU A 63 5.06 16.95 0.56
C GLU A 63 6.47 17.51 0.90
N TYR A 64 6.56 18.78 1.32
CA TYR A 64 7.81 19.42 1.74
C TYR A 64 8.54 18.71 2.89
N ASP A 65 7.84 17.94 3.74
CA ASP A 65 8.48 17.15 4.80
C ASP A 65 9.18 15.88 4.28
N GLY A 66 9.03 15.54 3.00
CA GLY A 66 9.56 14.31 2.41
C GLY A 66 8.95 13.04 3.02
N SER A 67 7.83 13.17 3.73
CA SER A 67 7.11 12.04 4.29
C SER A 67 6.27 11.36 3.23
N ASP A 68 6.20 10.06 3.37
CA ASP A 68 5.47 9.14 2.51
C ASP A 68 3.93 9.30 2.77
N SER A 69 3.52 9.93 3.89
CA SER A 69 2.20 10.58 4.03
C SER A 69 1.97 11.72 3.04
N GLY A 70 2.89 12.69 3.02
CA GLY A 70 2.81 13.94 2.24
C GLY A 70 3.03 13.76 0.74
N ALA A 71 3.66 12.64 0.32
CA ALA A 71 3.89 12.26 -1.06
C ALA A 71 2.65 12.42 -1.95
N ASN A 72 2.83 13.10 -3.09
CA ASN A 72 1.76 13.36 -4.05
C ASN A 72 1.20 12.07 -4.67
N LEU A 73 -0.04 12.12 -5.15
CA LEU A 73 -0.66 10.95 -5.80
C LEU A 73 0.05 10.57 -7.12
N ASP A 74 0.68 11.53 -7.79
CA ASP A 74 1.45 11.30 -9.02
C ASP A 74 2.72 10.46 -8.77
N GLU A 75 3.27 10.47 -7.55
CA GLU A 75 4.40 9.61 -7.15
C GLU A 75 3.98 8.13 -7.10
N ALA A 76 2.70 7.84 -6.79
CA ALA A 76 2.17 6.48 -6.75
C ALA A 76 1.89 5.86 -8.14
N VAL A 77 2.16 6.61 -9.23
CA VAL A 77 2.01 6.21 -10.65
C VAL A 77 3.39 6.09 -11.35
N SER A 78 4.49 6.37 -10.63
CA SER A 78 5.85 6.57 -11.18
C SER A 78 6.74 5.32 -11.17
#